data_AF-A0A5B6VFS8-F1
#
_entry.id   AF-A0A5B6VFS8-F1
#
_cell.length_a   1.000
_cell.length_b   1.000
_cell.length_c   1.000
_cell.angle_alpha   90.00
_cell.angle_beta   90.00
_cell.angle_gamma   90.00
#
_symmetry.space_group_name_H-M   'P 1'
#
loop_
_entity.id
_entity.type
_entity.pdbx_description
1 polymer ?
#
loop_
_entity_poly.entity_id
_entity_poly.type
_entity_poly.pdbx_seq_one_letter_code
_entity_poly.pdbx_strand_id
1 'polypeptide(L)'
;MAVSSSTVSASVPPFLCCNTTKIPSFKVPHHTPLRLYNAKRTQIWVKRSCFKSPITAKVAQQSDLQYRKLGDSDLQISEITLGTMTFGEQNTEKEAHEMLSYAFEHGINALDTSEAYPIPMKKETSGRTDLYIASWLKSQPRDKVILATKVCGYSERSAHLRDNAKVLRVDAVNIRESVEKSLKRLNTDYIDLLQIHW
;
A
#
# COMPACT_ATOMS: atom_id res chain seq x y z
N MET A 1 -11.31 -40.40 -48.66
CA MET A 1 -11.96 -39.42 -47.76
C MET A 1 -11.70 -38.04 -48.32
N ALA A 2 -12.77 -37.35 -48.72
CA ALA A 2 -12.71 -36.06 -49.40
C ALA A 2 -12.33 -34.94 -48.43
N VAL A 3 -11.45 -34.04 -48.88
CA VAL A 3 -11.09 -32.79 -48.17
C VAL A 3 -11.97 -31.69 -48.76
N SER A 4 -12.86 -31.13 -47.94
CA SER A 4 -13.74 -30.02 -48.31
C SER A 4 -13.39 -28.82 -47.44
N SER A 5 -12.69 -27.86 -48.05
CA SER A 5 -12.45 -26.51 -47.56
C SER A 5 -13.67 -25.62 -47.83
N SER A 6 -14.25 -25.03 -46.79
CA SER A 6 -15.29 -23.99 -46.91
C SER A 6 -14.82 -22.71 -46.22
N THR A 7 -14.36 -21.79 -47.05
CA THR A 7 -14.07 -20.39 -46.75
C THR A 7 -15.40 -19.62 -46.73
N VAL A 8 -15.72 -18.92 -45.64
CA VAL A 8 -16.85 -17.98 -45.58
C VAL A 8 -16.30 -16.56 -45.55
N SER A 9 -16.57 -15.81 -46.62
CA SER A 9 -16.23 -14.39 -46.76
C SER A 9 -17.23 -13.53 -45.98
N ALA A 10 -16.75 -12.74 -45.02
CA ALA A 10 -17.53 -11.67 -44.41
C ALA A 10 -17.26 -10.36 -45.15
N SER A 11 -18.29 -9.86 -45.83
CA SER A 11 -18.32 -8.56 -46.52
C SER A 11 -18.41 -7.40 -45.52
N VAL A 12 -17.43 -6.50 -45.57
CA VAL A 12 -17.38 -5.24 -44.82
C VAL A 12 -18.09 -4.14 -45.62
N PRO A 13 -19.07 -3.39 -45.06
CA PRO A 13 -19.61 -2.21 -45.73
C PRO A 13 -18.73 -0.96 -45.50
N PRO A 14 -18.76 0.02 -46.42
CA PRO A 14 -17.73 1.05 -46.55
C PRO A 14 -17.92 2.25 -45.61
N PHE A 15 -16.78 2.92 -45.41
CA PHE A 15 -16.56 4.26 -44.87
C PHE A 15 -17.73 5.25 -45.05
N LEU A 16 -18.14 5.90 -43.95
CA LEU A 16 -18.76 7.22 -43.99
C LEU A 16 -17.75 8.26 -43.49
N CYS A 17 -17.39 9.17 -44.39
CA CYS A 17 -16.65 10.40 -44.17
C CYS A 17 -17.66 11.56 -44.14
N CYS A 18 -17.73 12.32 -43.03
CA CYS A 18 -18.33 13.65 -42.86
C CYS A 18 -18.28 13.96 -41.35
N ASN A 19 -18.00 15.13 -40.81
CA ASN A 19 -17.82 16.47 -41.36
C ASN A 19 -17.03 17.28 -40.33
N THR A 20 -16.16 18.16 -40.82
CA THR A 20 -15.50 19.21 -40.05
C THR A 20 -16.52 20.23 -39.53
N THR A 21 -16.80 20.24 -38.22
CA THR A 21 -17.48 21.36 -37.57
C THR A 21 -16.46 22.37 -37.05
N LYS A 22 -16.57 23.58 -37.61
CA LYS A 22 -15.80 24.79 -37.32
C LYS A 22 -15.84 25.15 -35.83
N ILE A 23 -14.67 25.42 -35.26
CA ILE A 23 -14.51 26.06 -33.95
C ILE A 23 -14.76 27.57 -34.13
N PRO A 24 -15.65 28.21 -33.34
CA PRO A 24 -15.76 29.67 -33.35
C PRO A 24 -14.63 30.31 -32.56
N SER A 25 -13.95 31.29 -33.16
CA SER A 25 -12.93 32.12 -32.54
C SER A 25 -13.55 33.00 -31.44
N PHE A 26 -13.15 32.79 -30.19
CA PHE A 26 -13.56 33.64 -29.07
C PHE A 26 -12.65 34.88 -29.00
N LYS A 27 -13.24 36.07 -29.21
CA LYS A 27 -12.54 37.36 -29.10
C LYS A 27 -12.37 37.75 -27.62
N VAL A 28 -11.16 38.14 -27.24
CA VAL A 28 -10.83 38.69 -25.92
C VAL A 28 -11.15 40.19 -25.88
N PRO A 29 -11.94 40.69 -24.92
CA PRO A 29 -12.10 42.13 -24.71
C PRO A 29 -10.92 42.71 -23.90
N HIS A 30 -10.43 43.85 -24.35
CA HIS A 30 -9.41 44.66 -23.68
C HIS A 30 -10.01 45.61 -22.60
N HIS A 31 -9.21 45.81 -21.55
CA HIS A 31 -9.16 46.90 -20.56
C HIS A 31 -10.17 46.96 -19.40
N THR A 32 -9.65 46.93 -18.16
CA THR A 32 -9.49 48.12 -17.27
C THR A 32 -8.52 47.74 -16.11
N PRO A 33 -7.53 48.56 -15.72
CA PRO A 33 -6.62 48.21 -14.63
C PRO A 33 -7.28 48.44 -13.26
N LEU A 34 -7.39 47.39 -12.46
CA LEU A 34 -7.81 47.52 -11.06
C LEU A 34 -6.65 48.00 -10.19
N ARG A 35 -6.96 49.08 -9.48
CA ARG A 35 -6.17 49.85 -8.51
C ARG A 35 -5.54 48.92 -7.45
N LEU A 36 -4.22 48.95 -7.35
CA LEU A 36 -3.45 48.27 -6.31
C LEU A 36 -3.81 48.84 -4.92
N TYR A 37 -4.39 48.00 -4.06
CA TYR A 37 -4.53 48.30 -2.63
C TYR A 37 -3.43 47.57 -1.87
N ASN A 38 -2.52 48.35 -1.29
CA ASN A 38 -1.30 47.88 -0.64
C ASN A 38 -1.61 47.52 0.82
N ALA A 39 -1.97 46.27 1.10
CA ALA A 39 -2.19 45.78 2.46
C ALA A 39 -0.89 45.14 2.99
N LYS A 40 -0.15 45.89 3.83
CA LYS A 40 0.98 45.36 4.61
C LYS A 40 0.44 44.32 5.60
N ARG A 41 0.52 43.04 5.24
CA ARG A 41 0.22 41.92 6.13
C ARG A 41 1.53 41.41 6.72
N THR A 42 1.88 41.88 7.91
CA THR A 42 2.96 41.34 8.73
C THR A 42 2.68 39.88 9.05
N GLN A 43 3.47 38.97 8.46
CA GLN A 43 3.46 37.55 8.77
C GLN A 43 4.28 37.32 10.04
N ILE A 44 3.62 37.30 11.19
CA ILE A 44 4.22 36.83 12.43
C ILE A 44 4.17 35.30 12.38
N TRP A 45 5.29 34.68 11.99
CA TRP A 45 5.50 33.24 12.08
C TRP A 45 5.64 32.85 13.55
N VAL A 46 4.54 32.49 14.20
CA VAL A 46 4.60 31.76 15.46
C VAL A 46 4.98 30.31 15.11
N LYS A 47 6.27 29.98 15.23
CA LYS A 47 6.75 28.60 15.22
C LYS A 47 6.11 27.88 16.42
N ARG A 48 4.98 27.22 16.20
CA ARG A 48 4.49 26.19 17.12
C ARG A 48 5.43 24.99 16.97
N SER A 49 6.43 24.94 17.83
CA SER A 49 7.19 23.73 18.12
C SER A 49 6.21 22.68 18.67
N CYS A 50 5.79 21.75 17.82
CA CYS A 50 5.17 20.51 18.27
C CYS A 50 6.28 19.48 18.37
N PHE A 51 7.06 19.56 19.46
CA PHE A 51 7.96 18.49 19.85
C PHE A 51 7.09 17.29 20.24
N LYS A 52 6.77 16.43 19.28
CA LYS A 52 6.21 15.11 19.58
C LYS A 52 7.38 14.20 19.91
N SER A 53 7.38 13.63 21.11
CA SER A 53 8.35 12.60 21.47
C SER A 53 8.32 11.48 20.43
N PRO A 54 9.47 10.88 20.08
CA PRO A 54 9.50 9.74 19.17
C PRO A 54 8.59 8.63 19.73
N ILE A 55 7.83 7.99 18.83
CA ILE A 55 6.96 6.87 19.19
C ILE A 55 7.88 5.67 19.43
N THR A 56 8.15 5.41 20.70
CA THR A 56 8.93 4.24 21.14
C THR A 56 7.98 3.29 21.85
N ALA A 57 7.90 2.05 21.38
CA ALA A 57 7.24 0.97 22.10
C ALA A 57 7.87 0.81 23.49
N LYS A 58 7.07 0.84 24.57
CA LYS A 58 7.59 0.52 25.93
C LYS A 58 7.91 -0.97 26.04
N VAL A 59 9.19 -1.32 26.00
CA VAL A 59 9.72 -2.69 26.13
C VAL A 59 9.63 -3.16 27.59
N ALA A 60 9.23 -4.42 27.81
CA ALA A 60 8.99 -4.99 29.14
C ALA A 60 10.22 -5.65 29.79
N GLN A 61 11.34 -5.81 29.08
CA GLN A 61 12.55 -6.45 29.61
C GLN A 61 13.81 -5.95 28.89
N GLN A 62 14.96 -5.96 29.58
CA GLN A 62 16.24 -5.46 29.09
C GLN A 62 16.80 -6.41 28.01
N SER A 63 16.45 -6.14 26.76
CA SER A 63 17.07 -6.76 25.58
C SER A 63 18.34 -6.00 25.22
N ASP A 64 19.45 -6.69 24.91
CA ASP A 64 20.65 -6.08 24.31
C ASP A 64 20.40 -5.56 22.87
N LEU A 65 19.20 -5.83 22.35
CA LEU A 65 18.74 -5.42 21.03
C LEU A 65 18.79 -3.88 20.91
N GLN A 66 19.53 -3.40 19.92
CA GLN A 66 19.63 -1.98 19.62
C GLN A 66 18.43 -1.53 18.79
N TYR A 67 18.01 -0.28 18.98
CA TYR A 67 16.97 0.37 18.17
C TYR A 67 17.61 1.48 17.35
N ARG A 68 17.24 1.54 16.08
CA ARG A 68 17.79 2.48 15.11
C ARG A 68 16.66 3.27 14.46
N LYS A 69 16.93 4.56 14.23
CA LYS A 69 16.01 5.44 13.52
C LYS A 69 15.91 5.02 12.05
N LEU A 70 14.69 4.88 11.52
CA LEU A 70 14.48 4.54 10.11
C LEU A 70 14.59 5.81 9.25
N GLY A 71 15.76 6.03 8.64
CA GLY A 71 16.04 7.19 7.81
C GLY A 71 15.72 8.50 8.54
N ASP A 72 15.00 9.39 7.87
CA ASP A 72 14.60 10.70 8.43
C ASP A 72 13.27 10.66 9.20
N SER A 73 12.63 9.48 9.33
CA SER A 73 11.34 9.32 10.01
C SER A 73 11.47 9.24 11.53
N ASP A 74 10.38 9.43 12.27
CA ASP A 74 10.38 9.30 13.73
C ASP A 74 10.30 7.83 14.23
N LEU A 75 10.34 6.85 13.33
CA LEU A 75 10.27 5.43 13.68
C LEU A 75 11.62 4.95 14.25
N GLN A 76 11.57 4.36 15.45
CA GLN A 76 12.68 3.65 16.08
C GLN A 76 12.44 2.16 15.95
N ILE A 77 13.18 1.50 15.05
CA ILE A 77 12.98 0.09 14.72
C ILE A 77 14.09 -0.74 15.36
N SER A 78 13.76 -1.92 15.91
CA SER A 78 14.73 -2.89 16.37
C SER A 78 15.70 -3.30 15.25
N GLU A 79 16.96 -3.54 15.58
CA GLU A 79 17.99 -3.96 14.60
C GLU A 79 17.61 -5.22 13.82
N ILE A 80 16.71 -6.04 14.39
CA ILE A 80 16.08 -7.19 13.74
C ILE A 80 14.60 -6.90 13.54
N THR A 81 14.07 -7.19 12.36
CA THR A 81 12.62 -7.15 12.02
C THR A 81 12.15 -8.56 11.70
N LEU A 82 10.96 -8.93 12.19
CA LEU A 82 10.38 -10.25 11.91
C LEU A 82 9.70 -10.27 10.53
N GLY A 83 10.25 -11.05 9.60
CA GLY A 83 9.58 -11.38 8.33
C GLY A 83 8.54 -12.48 8.51
N THR A 84 7.41 -12.39 7.80
CA THR A 84 6.23 -13.24 8.04
C THR A 84 5.74 -14.05 6.83
N MET A 85 6.53 -14.11 5.76
CA MET A 85 6.10 -14.64 4.45
C MET A 85 5.63 -16.09 4.42
N THR A 86 5.90 -16.88 5.46
CA THR A 86 5.56 -18.31 5.55
C THR A 86 4.24 -18.58 6.29
N PHE A 87 3.69 -17.57 6.96
CA PHE A 87 2.51 -17.70 7.83
C PHE A 87 1.24 -17.91 7.00
N GLY A 88 0.61 -19.08 7.14
CA GLY A 88 -0.58 -19.46 6.39
C GLY A 88 -0.34 -20.43 5.25
N GLU A 89 0.92 -20.81 4.99
CA GLU A 89 1.27 -21.87 4.04
C GLU A 89 2.18 -22.91 4.68
N GLN A 90 3.40 -22.51 5.07
CA GLN A 90 4.36 -23.43 5.72
C GLN A 90 4.17 -23.47 7.24
N ASN A 91 3.68 -22.38 7.83
CA ASN A 91 3.37 -22.30 9.24
C ASN A 91 1.86 -22.17 9.47
N THR A 92 1.38 -22.91 10.45
CA THR A 92 0.03 -22.77 11.00
C THR A 92 -0.13 -21.45 11.75
N GLU A 93 -1.37 -21.04 12.03
CA GLU A 93 -1.65 -19.82 12.81
C GLU A 93 -1.04 -19.89 14.22
N LYS A 94 -1.09 -21.05 14.87
CA LYS A 94 -0.49 -21.27 16.19
C LYS A 94 1.01 -21.03 16.18
N GLU A 95 1.73 -21.63 15.22
CA GLU A 95 3.18 -21.44 15.09
C GLU A 95 3.52 -19.97 14.76
N ALA A 96 2.73 -19.31 13.91
CA ALA A 96 2.89 -17.89 13.63
C ALA A 96 2.75 -17.04 14.91
N HIS A 97 1.76 -17.34 15.77
CA HIS A 97 1.56 -16.65 17.04
C HIS A 97 2.69 -16.90 18.04
N GLU A 98 3.22 -18.13 18.09
CA GLU A 98 4.38 -18.48 18.92
C GLU A 98 5.63 -17.70 18.48
N MET A 99 5.90 -17.64 17.17
CA MET A 99 7.01 -16.87 16.60
C MET A 99 6.86 -15.36 16.84
N LEU A 100 5.66 -14.81 16.65
CA LEU A 100 5.36 -13.40 16.91
C LEU A 100 5.55 -13.06 18.39
N SER A 101 4.97 -13.85 19.29
CA SER A 101 5.10 -13.62 20.73
C SER A 101 6.55 -13.72 21.19
N TYR A 102 7.26 -14.76 20.76
CA TYR A 102 8.69 -14.94 21.06
C TYR A 102 9.53 -13.73 20.60
N ALA A 103 9.34 -13.27 19.37
CA ALA A 103 10.07 -12.13 18.83
C ALA A 103 9.84 -10.85 19.66
N PHE A 104 8.57 -10.53 19.95
CA PHE A 104 8.21 -9.30 20.67
C PHE A 104 8.56 -9.34 22.16
N GLU A 105 8.54 -10.53 22.79
CA GLU A 105 9.05 -10.74 24.15
C GLU A 105 10.56 -10.47 24.26
N HIS A 106 11.32 -10.72 23.18
CA HIS A 106 12.78 -10.50 23.12
C HIS A 106 13.16 -9.11 22.59
N GLY A 107 12.20 -8.19 22.50
CA GLY A 107 12.44 -6.78 22.15
C GLY A 107 12.36 -6.44 20.67
N ILE A 108 12.04 -7.38 19.77
CA ILE A 108 11.71 -6.99 18.39
C ILE A 108 10.42 -6.17 18.43
N ASN A 109 10.42 -5.00 17.80
CA ASN A 109 9.24 -4.13 17.78
C ASN A 109 8.61 -3.98 16.39
N ALA A 110 9.23 -4.54 15.35
CA ALA A 110 8.79 -4.42 13.98
C ALA A 110 8.55 -5.79 13.33
N LEU A 111 7.49 -5.85 12.53
CA LEU A 111 7.18 -7.00 11.69
C LEU A 111 6.84 -6.55 10.26
N ASP A 112 7.12 -7.43 9.31
CA ASP A 112 6.96 -7.17 7.89
C ASP A 112 6.07 -8.24 7.23
N THR A 113 5.00 -7.79 6.56
CA THR A 113 4.04 -8.60 5.80
C THR A 113 3.89 -8.08 4.36
N SER A 114 2.95 -8.59 3.58
CA SER A 114 2.62 -8.17 2.22
C SER A 114 1.21 -8.65 1.87
N GLU A 115 0.48 -7.89 1.05
CA GLU A 115 -0.83 -8.33 0.54
C GLU A 115 -0.80 -9.67 -0.21
N ALA A 116 0.38 -10.03 -0.73
CA ALA A 116 0.61 -11.26 -1.49
C ALA A 116 0.93 -12.48 -0.62
N TYR A 117 1.37 -12.29 0.62
CA TYR A 117 1.82 -13.40 1.47
C TYR A 117 0.65 -14.30 1.86
N PRO A 118 0.88 -15.62 2.00
CA PRO A 118 2.17 -16.31 2.12
C PRO A 118 2.84 -16.74 0.79
N ILE A 119 4.06 -17.27 0.88
CA ILE A 119 4.84 -17.87 -0.21
C ILE A 119 4.81 -19.41 -0.11
N PRO A 120 4.67 -20.14 -1.25
CA PRO A 120 4.42 -19.66 -2.62
C PRO A 120 3.08 -18.92 -2.78
N MET A 121 3.08 -17.87 -3.61
CA MET A 121 1.89 -17.05 -3.86
C MET A 121 0.81 -17.86 -4.60
N LYS A 122 -0.38 -17.96 -4.01
CA LYS A 122 -1.57 -18.59 -4.61
C LYS A 122 -2.79 -17.73 -4.34
N LYS A 123 -3.74 -17.71 -5.28
CA LYS A 123 -4.97 -16.91 -5.16
C LYS A 123 -5.78 -17.29 -3.90
N GLU A 124 -5.75 -18.56 -3.53
CA GLU A 124 -6.51 -19.13 -2.41
C GLU A 124 -5.91 -18.80 -1.04
N THR A 125 -4.62 -18.45 -1.01
CA THR A 125 -3.87 -18.21 0.24
C THR A 125 -3.45 -16.75 0.42
N SER A 126 -3.41 -15.95 -0.65
CA SER A 126 -3.02 -14.53 -0.58
C SER A 126 -3.81 -13.75 0.49
N GLY A 127 -3.08 -13.01 1.31
CA GLY A 127 -3.60 -12.24 2.44
C GLY A 127 -3.80 -13.06 3.71
N ARG A 128 -3.56 -14.37 3.73
CA ARG A 128 -3.71 -15.19 4.94
C ARG A 128 -2.71 -14.82 6.04
N THR A 129 -1.50 -14.40 5.66
CA THR A 129 -0.51 -13.86 6.60
C THR A 129 -1.06 -12.66 7.36
N ASP A 130 -1.72 -11.72 6.67
CA ASP A 130 -2.38 -10.56 7.30
C ASP A 130 -3.45 -11.01 8.32
N LEU A 131 -4.23 -12.06 8.01
CA LEU A 131 -5.26 -12.58 8.91
C LEU A 131 -4.68 -13.20 10.19
N TYR A 132 -3.56 -13.93 10.08
CA TYR A 132 -2.89 -14.52 11.24
C TYR A 132 -2.23 -13.45 12.13
N ILE A 133 -1.67 -12.41 11.52
CA ILE A 133 -1.15 -11.25 12.25
C ILE A 133 -2.30 -10.51 12.94
N ALA A 134 -3.45 -10.33 12.27
CA ALA A 134 -4.62 -9.65 12.83
C ALA A 134 -5.16 -10.33 14.08
N SER A 135 -5.22 -11.67 14.09
CA SER A 135 -5.69 -12.42 15.26
C SER A 135 -4.73 -12.31 16.44
N TRP A 136 -3.42 -12.33 16.19
CA TRP A 136 -2.39 -12.09 17.22
C TRP A 136 -2.45 -10.66 17.78
N LEU A 137 -2.58 -9.65 16.90
CA LEU A 137 -2.62 -8.24 17.26
C LEU A 137 -3.75 -7.88 18.25
N LYS A 138 -4.84 -8.66 18.29
CA LYS A 138 -5.93 -8.44 19.27
C LYS A 138 -5.47 -8.51 20.73
N SER A 139 -4.38 -9.21 20.99
CA SER A 139 -3.78 -9.35 22.33
C SER A 139 -2.64 -8.36 22.61
N GLN A 140 -2.32 -7.50 21.64
CA GLN A 140 -1.15 -6.62 21.69
C GLN A 140 -1.57 -5.16 21.77
N PRO A 141 -0.83 -4.31 22.51
CA PRO A 141 -0.94 -2.86 22.36
C PRO A 141 -0.46 -2.47 20.95
N ARG A 142 -1.39 -2.04 20.08
CA ARG A 142 -1.09 -1.77 18.67
C ARG A 142 0.00 -0.70 18.48
N ASP A 143 0.11 0.26 19.38
CA ASP A 143 1.13 1.32 19.40
C ASP A 143 2.54 0.83 19.76
N LYS A 144 2.68 -0.43 20.18
CA LYS A 144 3.98 -1.07 20.42
C LYS A 144 4.49 -1.90 19.24
N VAL A 145 3.69 -2.05 18.19
CA VAL A 145 4.02 -2.86 17.01
C VAL A 145 4.22 -1.94 15.82
N ILE A 146 5.41 -1.95 15.22
CA ILE A 146 5.66 -1.29 13.94
C ILE A 146 5.29 -2.29 12.85
N LEU A 147 4.17 -2.02 12.18
CA LEU A 147 3.61 -2.89 11.16
C LEU A 147 3.96 -2.37 9.76
N ALA A 148 4.88 -3.07 9.10
CA ALA A 148 5.22 -2.84 7.71
C ALA A 148 4.44 -3.77 6.79
N THR A 149 3.88 -3.24 5.70
CA THR A 149 3.30 -4.05 4.63
C THR A 149 3.70 -3.52 3.27
N LYS A 150 3.38 -4.28 2.22
CA LYS A 150 3.83 -4.00 0.86
C LYS A 150 2.67 -4.05 -0.12
N VAL A 151 2.70 -3.11 -1.06
CA VAL A 151 1.89 -3.15 -2.28
C VAL A 151 2.70 -3.80 -3.38
N CYS A 152 2.13 -4.82 -4.03
CA CYS A 152 2.75 -5.52 -5.14
C CYS A 152 2.97 -4.58 -6.33
N GLY A 153 4.16 -4.71 -6.93
CA GLY A 153 4.53 -4.00 -8.14
C GLY A 153 3.84 -4.51 -9.39
N TYR A 154 4.38 -4.12 -10.55
CA TYR A 154 3.85 -4.58 -11.83
C TYR A 154 3.85 -6.12 -11.92
N SER A 155 2.69 -6.72 -12.24
CA SER A 155 2.57 -8.17 -12.42
C SER A 155 1.31 -8.53 -13.19
N GLU A 156 1.46 -9.32 -14.24
CA GLU A 156 0.35 -9.95 -14.97
C GLU A 156 -0.12 -11.25 -14.29
N ARG A 157 0.76 -11.88 -13.51
CA ARG A 157 0.50 -13.17 -12.84
C ARG A 157 -0.26 -13.00 -11.52
N SER A 158 -0.21 -11.81 -10.95
CA SER A 158 -0.78 -11.48 -9.63
C SER A 158 -2.01 -10.58 -9.74
N ALA A 159 -2.60 -10.46 -10.94
CA ALA A 159 -3.78 -9.62 -11.18
C ALA A 159 -4.97 -9.92 -10.25
N HIS A 160 -5.06 -11.17 -9.77
CA HIS A 160 -6.07 -11.63 -8.82
C HIS A 160 -6.04 -10.90 -7.45
N LEU A 161 -4.97 -10.16 -7.12
CA LEU A 161 -4.90 -9.35 -5.91
C LEU A 161 -5.78 -8.08 -5.99
N ARG A 162 -6.32 -7.77 -7.17
CA ARG A 162 -7.23 -6.64 -7.41
C ARG A 162 -8.53 -7.13 -8.02
N ASP A 163 -9.64 -6.47 -7.69
CA ASP A 163 -10.96 -6.94 -8.10
C ASP A 163 -11.22 -6.72 -9.61
N ASN A 164 -10.68 -5.62 -10.17
CA ASN A 164 -10.94 -5.21 -11.55
C ASN A 164 -9.68 -4.91 -12.37
N ALA A 165 -8.51 -5.42 -11.95
CA ALA A 165 -7.26 -5.20 -12.68
C ALA A 165 -6.90 -6.41 -13.55
N LYS A 166 -6.52 -6.17 -14.81
CA LYS A 166 -5.88 -7.19 -15.66
C LYS A 166 -4.39 -7.37 -15.34
N VAL A 167 -3.77 -6.32 -14.81
CA VAL A 167 -2.35 -6.23 -14.50
C VAL A 167 -2.20 -5.34 -13.27
N LEU A 168 -1.36 -5.73 -12.32
CA LEU A 168 -1.03 -4.86 -11.18
C LEU A 168 -0.15 -3.70 -11.64
N ARG A 169 -0.32 -2.54 -11.01
CA ARG A 169 0.50 -1.34 -11.25
C ARG A 169 0.73 -0.62 -9.93
N VAL A 170 1.81 0.14 -9.87
CA VAL A 170 2.06 1.10 -8.78
C VAL A 170 1.41 2.44 -9.15
N ASP A 171 0.08 2.45 -9.18
CA ASP A 171 -0.73 3.65 -9.41
C ASP A 171 -1.69 3.90 -8.23
N ALA A 172 -2.26 5.11 -8.17
CA ALA A 172 -3.06 5.53 -7.03
C ALA A 172 -4.29 4.64 -6.76
N VAL A 173 -4.88 4.05 -7.80
CA VAL A 173 -6.07 3.18 -7.66
C VAL A 173 -5.64 1.84 -7.07
N ASN A 174 -4.60 1.23 -7.62
CA ASN A 174 -4.07 -0.06 -7.16
C ASN A 174 -3.50 0.03 -5.74
N ILE A 175 -2.80 1.12 -5.41
CA ILE A 175 -2.24 1.34 -4.07
C ILE A 175 -3.37 1.52 -3.05
N ARG A 176 -4.39 2.34 -3.37
CA ARG A 176 -5.55 2.53 -2.49
C ARG A 176 -6.24 1.21 -2.19
N GLU A 177 -6.58 0.44 -3.22
CA GLU A 177 -7.26 -0.85 -3.05
C GLU A 177 -6.41 -1.85 -2.24
N SER A 178 -5.09 -1.89 -2.48
CA SER A 178 -4.14 -2.69 -1.71
C SER A 178 -4.19 -2.37 -0.22
N VAL A 179 -4.04 -1.08 0.10
CA VAL A 179 -3.99 -0.57 1.47
C VAL A 179 -5.32 -0.82 2.19
N GLU A 180 -6.45 -0.51 1.55
CA GLU A 180 -7.79 -0.75 2.13
C GLU A 180 -8.02 -2.23 2.43
N LYS A 181 -7.62 -3.12 1.51
CA LYS A 181 -7.71 -4.57 1.72
C LYS A 181 -6.77 -5.06 2.82
N SER A 182 -5.54 -4.57 2.88
CA SER A 182 -4.58 -4.91 3.95
C SER A 182 -5.06 -4.43 5.32
N LEU A 183 -5.50 -3.17 5.46
CA LEU A 183 -6.07 -2.64 6.72
C LEU A 183 -7.25 -3.47 7.19
N LYS A 184 -8.14 -3.85 6.26
CA LYS A 184 -9.29 -4.72 6.56
C LYS A 184 -8.86 -6.10 7.05
N ARG A 185 -7.88 -6.75 6.39
CA ARG A 185 -7.39 -8.08 6.81
C ARG A 185 -6.63 -8.03 8.13
N LEU A 186 -5.74 -7.04 8.29
CA LEU A 186 -4.94 -6.79 9.50
C LEU A 186 -5.79 -6.31 10.68
N ASN A 187 -7.04 -5.91 10.43
CA ASN A 187 -7.97 -5.38 11.41
C ASN A 187 -7.38 -4.22 12.22
N THR A 188 -6.78 -3.26 11.52
CA THR A 188 -6.19 -2.04 12.08
C THR A 188 -6.51 -0.85 11.17
N ASP A 189 -6.46 0.35 11.72
CA ASP A 189 -6.76 1.61 11.06
C ASP A 189 -5.54 2.29 10.45
N TYR A 190 -4.32 1.83 10.74
CA TYR A 190 -3.09 2.37 10.16
C TYR A 190 -2.00 1.33 9.90
N ILE A 191 -1.13 1.67 8.96
CA ILE A 191 0.12 0.99 8.62
C ILE A 191 1.27 1.95 8.95
N ASP A 192 2.29 1.48 9.66
CA ASP A 192 3.42 2.30 10.07
C ASP A 192 4.38 2.55 8.90
N LEU A 193 4.57 1.54 8.05
CA LEU A 193 5.43 1.60 6.89
C LEU A 193 4.79 0.87 5.69
N LEU A 194 4.50 1.60 4.63
CA LEU A 194 4.06 1.04 3.35
C LEU A 194 5.22 1.04 2.35
N GLN A 195 5.52 -0.12 1.77
CA GLN A 195 6.60 -0.28 0.80
C GLN A 195 6.05 -0.70 -0.57
N ILE A 196 6.72 -0.27 -1.64
CA ILE A 196 6.52 -0.85 -2.97
C ILE A 196 7.34 -2.15 -3.02
N HIS A 197 6.69 -3.27 -3.33
CA HIS A 197 7.31 -4.58 -3.19
C HIS A 197 8.35 -4.89 -4.29
N TRP A 198 8.16 -4.37 -5.52
CA TRP A 198 9.10 -4.42 -6.63
C TRP A 198 8.73 -3.40 -7.72
#